data_AF-B8YDF0-F1
#
_entry.id   AF-B8YDF0-F1
#
_cell.length_a   1.000
_cell.length_b   1.000
_cell.length_c   1.000
_cell.angle_alpha   90.00
_cell.angle_beta   90.00
_cell.angle_gamma   90.00
#
_symmetry.space_group_name_H-M   'P 1'
#
loop_
_entity.id
_entity.type
_entity.pdbx_description
1 polymer ?
#
loop_
_entity_poly.entity_id
_entity_poly.type
_entity_poly.pdbx_seq_one_letter_code
_entity_poly.pdbx_strand_id
1 'polypeptide(L)'
;DRAERSNDWVLVVADRGAGDLWRHYVSAQSDRLVVLVDQRYPPDAVDSLATQRPVHLITCLAEPDPSWWDRLAPVSHHPANSDGFGALARRIAGRSLGLVMAGGGARGLAHFGVYQELTEAGVVIDRFGGTSSGAIASAAFALGMDAGDAIAAAREFIAGSDPLGDYTIPISALTRGGRVDRLVQGFFGNTLIEHLPRGFFSVSADMITGDQIIHRRGSVSGAVRASISIPGLIPPVHNGEQLLVDGGLLNNLPANVMCADTDGEVICVDLRRTFVPSKGFGLLPPIVTPPGLLRRLLTGTDNALPPLQETLLRAFDLAASTANLRELPRVAAIIEPDVSKIGVLNFKQIDAAL
;
A
#
# COMPACT_ATOMS: atom_id res chain seq x y z
N ASP A 1 -26.82 10.97 -29.00
CA ASP A 1 -26.91 12.13 -29.92
C ASP A 1 -27.51 13.42 -29.35
N ARG A 2 -28.84 13.57 -29.21
CA ARG A 2 -29.41 14.86 -28.74
C ARG A 2 -29.02 15.14 -27.29
N ALA A 3 -29.18 14.14 -26.42
CA ALA A 3 -28.81 14.24 -25.01
C ALA A 3 -27.32 14.56 -24.83
N GLU A 4 -26.43 13.92 -25.58
CA GLU A 4 -24.98 14.16 -25.52
C GLU A 4 -24.57 15.54 -26.02
N ARG A 5 -25.29 16.10 -27.00
CA ARG A 5 -25.01 17.45 -27.50
C ARG A 5 -25.45 18.56 -26.55
N SER A 6 -26.42 18.30 -25.68
CA SER A 6 -27.02 19.31 -24.80
C SER A 6 -26.62 19.20 -23.33
N ASN A 7 -25.84 18.18 -22.96
CA ASN A 7 -25.46 17.92 -21.58
C ASN A 7 -23.99 17.52 -21.49
N ASP A 8 -23.32 17.95 -20.41
CA ASP A 8 -21.94 17.55 -20.12
C ASP A 8 -21.83 16.07 -19.70
N TRP A 9 -22.90 15.54 -19.12
CA TRP A 9 -23.00 14.15 -18.67
C TRP A 9 -24.33 13.55 -19.11
N VAL A 10 -24.29 12.32 -19.64
CA VAL A 10 -25.49 11.56 -20.00
C VAL A 10 -25.44 10.24 -19.26
N LEU A 11 -26.45 9.99 -18.43
CA LEU A 11 -26.65 8.69 -17.78
C LEU A 11 -27.56 7.83 -18.64
N VAL A 12 -27.04 6.71 -19.13
CA VAL A 12 -27.82 5.71 -19.85
C VAL A 12 -27.97 4.48 -18.97
N VAL A 13 -29.22 4.07 -18.73
CA VAL A 13 -29.53 2.98 -17.78
C VAL A 13 -30.10 1.79 -18.53
N ALA A 14 -29.53 0.62 -18.30
CA ALA A 14 -30.11 -0.67 -18.71
C ALA A 14 -30.39 -1.49 -17.46
N ASP A 15 -31.66 -1.68 -17.15
CA ASP A 15 -32.09 -2.49 -16.01
C ASP A 15 -32.19 -4.00 -16.37
N ARG A 16 -32.67 -4.81 -15.42
CA ARG A 16 -32.89 -6.25 -15.63
C ARG A 16 -33.99 -6.55 -16.66
N GLY A 17 -34.90 -5.62 -16.93
CA GLY A 17 -35.96 -5.76 -17.93
C GLY A 17 -35.56 -5.30 -19.33
N ALA A 18 -34.45 -4.56 -19.47
CA ALA A 18 -33.95 -4.10 -20.76
C ALA A 18 -33.73 -5.26 -21.75
N GLY A 19 -34.03 -5.05 -23.02
CA GLY A 19 -33.67 -6.01 -24.07
C GLY A 19 -32.16 -6.03 -24.31
N ASP A 20 -31.67 -7.14 -24.87
CA ASP A 20 -30.22 -7.32 -25.12
C ASP A 20 -29.64 -6.24 -26.02
N LEU A 21 -30.39 -5.80 -27.04
CA LEU A 21 -29.96 -4.70 -27.92
C LEU A 21 -29.67 -3.41 -27.14
N TRP A 22 -30.51 -3.08 -26.15
CA TRP A 22 -30.32 -1.89 -25.33
C TRP A 22 -29.11 -2.03 -24.40
N ARG A 23 -28.91 -3.20 -23.78
CA ARG A 23 -27.72 -3.46 -22.96
C ARG A 23 -26.42 -3.34 -23.74
N HIS A 24 -26.39 -3.88 -24.95
CA HIS A 24 -25.24 -3.74 -25.85
C HIS A 24 -25.01 -2.28 -26.22
N TYR A 25 -26.08 -1.53 -26.51
CA TYR A 25 -25.98 -0.09 -26.78
C TYR A 25 -25.39 0.68 -25.58
N VAL A 26 -25.91 0.49 -24.37
CA VAL A 26 -25.39 1.14 -23.16
C VAL A 26 -23.91 0.82 -22.97
N SER A 27 -23.53 -0.44 -23.07
CA SER A 27 -22.15 -0.88 -22.87
C SER A 27 -21.20 -0.34 -23.93
N ALA A 28 -21.65 -0.24 -25.19
CA ALA A 28 -20.85 0.25 -26.30
C ALA A 28 -20.70 1.78 -26.32
N GLN A 29 -21.72 2.53 -25.87
CA GLN A 29 -21.73 3.99 -25.94
C GLN A 29 -21.17 4.67 -24.69
N SER A 30 -21.26 4.05 -23.52
CA SER A 30 -20.85 4.68 -22.25
C SER A 30 -19.34 4.84 -22.16
N ASP A 31 -18.80 6.04 -21.96
CA ASP A 31 -17.35 6.26 -21.78
C ASP A 31 -16.81 5.56 -20.53
N ARG A 32 -17.65 5.43 -19.52
CA ARG A 32 -17.43 4.68 -18.29
C ARG A 32 -18.66 3.84 -18.01
N LEU A 33 -18.46 2.56 -17.71
CA LEU A 33 -19.55 1.67 -17.36
C LEU A 33 -19.65 1.54 -15.85
N VAL A 34 -20.85 1.72 -15.29
CA VAL A 34 -21.12 1.44 -13.87
C VAL A 34 -21.99 0.19 -13.79
N VAL A 35 -21.48 -0.85 -13.13
CA VAL A 35 -22.19 -2.12 -12.97
C VAL A 35 -22.62 -2.27 -11.53
N LEU A 36 -23.93 -2.38 -11.31
CA LEU A 36 -24.52 -2.66 -10.00
C LEU A 36 -24.64 -4.17 -9.81
N VAL A 37 -24.05 -4.68 -8.73
CA VAL A 37 -24.01 -6.10 -8.38
C VAL A 37 -24.76 -6.33 -7.09
N ASP A 38 -25.87 -7.05 -7.19
CA ASP A 38 -26.71 -7.46 -6.06
C ASP A 38 -26.82 -8.99 -5.92
N GLN A 39 -26.03 -9.74 -6.68
CA GLN A 39 -25.96 -11.20 -6.62
C GLN A 39 -24.53 -11.67 -6.38
N ARG A 40 -24.38 -12.77 -5.64
CA ARG A 40 -23.07 -13.24 -5.16
C ARG A 40 -22.14 -13.60 -6.31
N TYR A 41 -22.63 -14.32 -7.32
CA TYR A 41 -21.84 -14.79 -8.46
C TYR A 41 -22.24 -14.06 -9.74
N PRO A 42 -21.31 -13.80 -10.67
CA PRO A 42 -21.63 -13.23 -11.97
C PRO A 42 -22.48 -14.20 -12.81
N PRO A 43 -23.54 -13.72 -13.48
CA PRO A 43 -24.28 -14.52 -14.45
C PRO A 43 -23.49 -14.62 -15.76
N ASP A 44 -23.75 -15.65 -16.57
CA ASP A 44 -23.03 -15.88 -17.83
C ASP A 44 -23.13 -14.70 -18.82
N ALA A 45 -24.23 -13.95 -18.76
CA ALA A 45 -24.44 -12.77 -19.61
C ALA A 45 -23.43 -11.63 -19.35
N VAL A 46 -22.73 -11.61 -18.20
CA VAL A 46 -21.73 -10.58 -17.87
C VAL A 46 -20.50 -10.66 -18.78
N ASP A 47 -20.20 -11.81 -19.36
CA ASP A 47 -19.04 -11.97 -20.25
C ASP A 47 -19.18 -11.10 -21.52
N SER A 48 -20.42 -10.76 -21.90
CA SER A 48 -20.72 -9.82 -23.00
C SER A 48 -20.42 -8.35 -22.67
N LEU A 49 -20.17 -8.02 -21.40
CA LEU A 49 -19.84 -6.68 -20.91
C LEU A 49 -18.33 -6.43 -20.87
N ALA A 50 -17.50 -7.35 -21.35
CA ALA A 50 -16.06 -7.13 -21.47
C ALA A 50 -15.80 -5.96 -22.43
N THR A 51 -15.57 -4.77 -21.87
CA THR A 51 -15.36 -3.54 -22.65
C THR A 51 -13.90 -3.09 -22.60
N GLN A 52 -13.46 -2.35 -23.63
CA GLN A 52 -12.18 -1.64 -23.63
C GLN A 52 -12.21 -0.35 -22.77
N ARG A 53 -13.29 -0.14 -22.00
CA ARG A 53 -13.55 1.11 -21.27
C ARG A 53 -13.51 0.87 -19.76
N PRO A 54 -13.25 1.91 -18.95
CA PRO A 54 -13.23 1.78 -17.49
C PRO A 54 -14.58 1.26 -16.96
N VAL A 55 -14.53 0.13 -16.25
CA VAL A 55 -15.68 -0.44 -15.54
C VAL A 55 -15.57 -0.10 -14.05
N HIS A 56 -16.62 0.49 -13.49
CA HIS A 56 -16.76 0.76 -12.07
C HIS A 56 -17.81 -0.19 -11.49
N LEU A 57 -17.47 -0.87 -10.41
CA LEU A 57 -18.34 -1.82 -9.73
C LEU A 57 -19.01 -1.16 -8.52
N ILE A 58 -20.32 -1.38 -8.36
CA ILE A 58 -21.04 -1.09 -7.13
C ILE A 58 -21.56 -2.40 -6.55
N THR A 59 -21.21 -2.73 -5.32
CA THR A 59 -21.60 -3.97 -4.66
C THR A 59 -22.67 -3.70 -3.61
N CYS A 60 -23.86 -4.28 -3.81
CA CYS A 60 -24.96 -4.25 -2.84
C CYS A 60 -24.86 -5.35 -1.79
N LEU A 61 -23.87 -6.22 -1.92
CA LEU A 61 -23.58 -7.34 -1.02
C LEU A 61 -22.29 -7.06 -0.26
N ALA A 62 -22.22 -7.53 0.99
CA ALA A 62 -21.01 -7.41 1.78
C ALA A 62 -19.83 -8.23 1.21
N GLU A 63 -20.12 -9.41 0.64
CA GLU A 63 -19.10 -10.34 0.15
C GLU A 63 -19.50 -10.89 -1.25
N PRO A 64 -19.33 -10.08 -2.31
CA PRO A 64 -19.44 -10.58 -3.69
C PRO A 64 -18.32 -11.56 -3.99
N ASP A 65 -18.58 -12.55 -4.83
CA ASP A 65 -17.56 -13.51 -5.21
C ASP A 65 -16.44 -12.85 -6.04
N PRO A 66 -15.14 -13.14 -5.79
CA PRO A 66 -14.03 -12.57 -6.55
C PRO A 66 -14.08 -12.79 -8.07
N SER A 67 -14.85 -13.79 -8.55
CA SER A 67 -15.09 -14.00 -9.99
C SER A 67 -15.73 -12.81 -10.70
N TRP A 68 -16.37 -11.88 -9.98
CA TRP A 68 -16.79 -10.60 -10.55
C TRP A 68 -15.61 -9.76 -11.06
N TRP A 69 -14.49 -9.74 -10.34
CA TRP A 69 -13.28 -9.04 -10.77
C TRP A 69 -12.57 -9.76 -11.91
N ASP A 70 -12.63 -11.10 -11.94
CA ASP A 70 -12.07 -11.89 -13.04
C ASP A 70 -12.78 -11.59 -14.36
N ARG A 71 -14.12 -11.44 -14.33
CA ARG A 71 -14.92 -11.21 -15.55
C ARG A 71 -14.97 -9.74 -15.99
N LEU A 72 -15.07 -8.81 -15.04
CA LEU A 72 -15.26 -7.38 -15.36
C LEU A 72 -13.97 -6.56 -15.35
N ALA A 73 -12.91 -7.04 -14.70
CA ALA A 73 -11.66 -6.29 -14.47
C ALA A 73 -11.91 -4.82 -14.08
N PRO A 74 -12.72 -4.55 -13.04
CA PRO A 74 -13.14 -3.19 -12.74
C PRO A 74 -11.96 -2.31 -12.30
N VAL A 75 -11.96 -1.06 -12.75
CA VAL A 75 -10.95 -0.06 -12.35
C VAL A 75 -11.22 0.47 -10.94
N SER A 76 -12.47 0.41 -10.47
CA SER A 76 -12.83 0.73 -9.10
C SER A 76 -14.04 -0.09 -8.62
N HIS A 77 -14.15 -0.22 -7.31
CA HIS A 77 -15.22 -0.91 -6.62
C HIS A 77 -15.67 -0.03 -5.43
N HIS A 78 -16.98 0.03 -5.21
CA HIS A 78 -17.58 0.78 -4.11
C HIS A 78 -18.79 0.04 -3.52
N PRO A 79 -18.99 0.07 -2.19
CA PRO A 79 -20.22 -0.46 -1.60
C PRO A 79 -21.44 0.42 -1.95
N ALA A 80 -22.62 -0.18 -2.03
CA ALA A 80 -23.88 0.52 -2.31
C ALA A 80 -24.42 1.31 -1.09
N ASN A 81 -23.64 2.28 -0.61
CA ASN A 81 -24.01 3.19 0.47
C ASN A 81 -23.62 4.63 0.11
N SER A 82 -24.04 5.61 0.93
CA SER A 82 -23.80 7.04 0.67
C SER A 82 -22.33 7.38 0.45
N ASP A 83 -21.45 6.76 1.23
CA ASP A 83 -20.00 6.97 1.14
C ASP A 83 -19.42 6.39 -0.15
N GLY A 84 -19.78 5.15 -0.49
CA GLY A 84 -19.37 4.48 -1.72
C GLY A 84 -19.88 5.19 -2.98
N PHE A 85 -21.13 5.67 -2.98
CA PHE A 85 -21.65 6.50 -4.07
C PHE A 85 -20.89 7.83 -4.19
N GLY A 86 -20.55 8.46 -3.05
CA GLY A 86 -19.73 9.67 -3.04
C GLY A 86 -18.33 9.44 -3.61
N ALA A 87 -17.69 8.33 -3.26
CA ALA A 87 -16.40 7.92 -3.78
C ALA A 87 -16.45 7.66 -5.29
N LEU A 88 -17.47 6.95 -5.77
CA LEU A 88 -17.69 6.73 -7.20
C LEU A 88 -17.93 8.05 -7.95
N ALA A 89 -18.74 8.95 -7.40
CA ALA A 89 -19.01 10.23 -8.02
C ALA A 89 -17.73 11.08 -8.16
N ARG A 90 -16.89 11.12 -7.12
CA ARG A 90 -15.56 11.76 -7.19
C ARG A 90 -14.67 11.10 -8.23
N ARG A 91 -14.66 9.76 -8.29
CA ARG A 91 -13.91 8.97 -9.26
C ARG A 91 -14.29 9.27 -10.70
N ILE A 92 -15.58 9.20 -11.04
CA ILE A 92 -16.08 9.49 -12.39
C ILE A 92 -15.79 10.96 -12.78
N ALA A 93 -15.90 11.88 -11.83
CA ALA A 93 -15.60 13.29 -12.04
C ALA A 93 -14.09 13.63 -12.10
N GLY A 94 -13.19 12.65 -11.99
CA GLY A 94 -11.74 12.88 -11.99
C GLY A 94 -11.22 13.62 -10.75
N ARG A 95 -11.95 13.53 -9.64
CA ARG A 95 -11.67 14.19 -8.34
C ARG A 95 -11.38 13.19 -7.22
N SER A 96 -11.08 11.93 -7.55
CA SER A 96 -10.74 10.92 -6.55
C SER A 96 -9.31 11.10 -6.07
N LEU A 97 -9.15 11.49 -4.80
CA LEU A 97 -7.85 11.77 -4.22
C LEU A 97 -7.17 10.47 -3.76
N GLY A 98 -5.93 10.27 -4.22
CA GLY A 98 -5.09 9.17 -3.79
C GLY A 98 -4.07 9.61 -2.73
N LEU A 99 -3.83 8.76 -1.73
CA LEU A 99 -2.74 8.90 -0.76
C LEU A 99 -1.74 7.76 -0.95
N VAL A 100 -0.49 8.09 -1.24
CA VAL A 100 0.59 7.12 -1.44
C VAL A 100 1.66 7.28 -0.36
N MET A 101 2.03 6.18 0.29
CA MET A 101 2.85 6.21 1.50
C MET A 101 4.12 5.37 1.34
N ALA A 102 5.26 5.99 1.65
CA ALA A 102 6.56 5.36 1.53
C ALA A 102 6.82 4.27 2.58
N GLY A 103 7.71 3.33 2.27
CA GLY A 103 8.33 2.48 3.28
C GLY A 103 9.30 3.25 4.17
N GLY A 104 9.40 2.85 5.43
CA GLY A 104 10.29 3.49 6.42
C GLY A 104 10.36 2.81 7.79
N GLY A 105 9.93 1.54 7.89
CA GLY A 105 9.89 0.80 9.17
C GLY A 105 9.09 1.53 10.24
N ALA A 106 9.68 1.73 11.41
CA ALA A 106 9.07 2.43 12.54
C ALA A 106 8.71 3.90 12.24
N ARG A 107 9.39 4.54 11.27
CA ARG A 107 9.02 5.90 10.83
C ARG A 107 7.65 5.93 10.15
N GLY A 108 7.18 4.78 9.65
CA GLY A 108 5.86 4.62 9.07
C GLY A 108 4.70 4.95 10.00
N LEU A 109 4.94 5.07 11.30
CA LEU A 109 3.93 5.56 12.24
C LEU A 109 3.50 7.01 11.96
N ALA A 110 4.37 7.82 11.34
CA ALA A 110 4.03 9.17 10.92
C ALA A 110 2.92 9.22 9.86
N HIS A 111 2.70 8.12 9.12
CA HIS A 111 1.60 8.03 8.16
C HIS A 111 0.23 8.19 8.84
N PHE A 112 0.10 7.73 10.08
CA PHE A 112 -1.14 7.83 10.85
C PHE A 112 -1.40 9.27 11.30
N GLY A 113 -0.38 10.01 11.74
CA GLY A 113 -0.49 11.44 12.04
C GLY A 113 -0.84 12.26 10.79
N VAL A 114 -0.18 11.98 9.67
CA VAL A 114 -0.51 12.65 8.39
C VAL A 114 -1.95 12.35 7.97
N TYR A 115 -2.40 11.11 8.08
CA TYR A 115 -3.79 10.76 7.76
C TYR A 115 -4.78 11.47 8.68
N GLN A 116 -4.49 11.53 9.99
CA GLN A 116 -5.29 12.28 10.95
C GLN A 116 -5.43 13.74 10.55
N GLU A 117 -4.32 14.45 10.36
CA GLU A 117 -4.31 15.87 9.98
C GLU A 117 -5.06 16.15 8.68
N LEU A 118 -4.90 15.29 7.66
CA LEU A 118 -5.65 15.40 6.41
C LEU A 118 -7.16 15.24 6.64
N THR A 119 -7.58 14.22 7.39
CA THR A 119 -9.00 13.97 7.65
C THR A 119 -9.64 15.05 8.53
N GLU A 120 -8.93 15.58 9.54
CA GLU A 120 -9.38 16.69 10.38
C GLU A 120 -9.52 18.00 9.60
N ALA A 121 -8.65 18.21 8.60
CA ALA A 121 -8.76 19.31 7.65
C ALA A 121 -9.92 19.13 6.63
N GLY A 122 -10.67 18.02 6.70
CA GLY A 122 -11.78 17.71 5.80
C GLY A 122 -11.35 17.15 4.44
N VAL A 123 -10.09 16.71 4.30
CA VAL A 123 -9.59 16.07 3.07
C VAL A 123 -10.12 14.63 3.02
N VAL A 124 -10.85 14.31 1.94
CA VAL A 124 -11.40 12.98 1.72
C VAL A 124 -10.48 12.18 0.81
N ILE A 125 -9.91 11.09 1.32
CA ILE A 125 -9.05 10.17 0.57
C ILE A 125 -9.88 8.96 0.11
N ASP A 126 -9.81 8.64 -1.19
CA ASP A 126 -10.59 7.55 -1.80
C ASP A 126 -9.74 6.33 -2.19
N ARG A 127 -8.43 6.54 -2.38
CA ARG A 127 -7.49 5.53 -2.87
C ARG A 127 -6.22 5.56 -2.03
N PHE A 128 -5.75 4.39 -1.62
CA PHE A 128 -4.56 4.22 -0.81
C PHE A 128 -3.55 3.31 -1.51
N GLY A 129 -2.27 3.60 -1.33
CA GLY A 129 -1.20 2.80 -1.91
C GLY A 129 0.08 2.92 -1.11
N GLY A 130 0.84 1.85 -0.97
CA GLY A 130 2.11 1.97 -0.25
C GLY A 130 3.01 0.77 -0.31
N THR A 131 4.19 0.96 0.25
CA THR A 131 5.25 -0.04 0.33
C THR A 131 5.66 -0.24 1.79
N SER A 132 5.89 -1.47 2.20
CA SER A 132 6.35 -1.82 3.55
C SER A 132 5.44 -1.23 4.65
N SER A 133 5.98 -0.41 5.56
CA SER A 133 5.18 0.30 6.57
C SER A 133 4.07 1.19 5.97
N GLY A 134 4.27 1.74 4.78
CA GLY A 134 3.24 2.47 4.04
C GLY A 134 2.12 1.55 3.52
N ALA A 135 2.42 0.28 3.22
CA ALA A 135 1.41 -0.72 2.85
C ALA A 135 0.51 -1.09 4.05
N ILE A 136 1.09 -1.20 5.25
CA ILE A 136 0.32 -1.43 6.50
C ILE A 136 -0.67 -0.27 6.72
N ALA A 137 -0.17 0.97 6.72
CA ALA A 137 -1.01 2.15 6.91
C ALA A 137 -2.09 2.25 5.82
N SER A 138 -1.72 2.05 4.55
CA SER A 138 -2.65 2.08 3.42
C SER A 138 -3.77 1.05 3.57
N ALA A 139 -3.45 -0.16 4.00
CA ALA A 139 -4.43 -1.22 4.18
C ALA A 139 -5.38 -0.90 5.34
N ALA A 140 -4.86 -0.37 6.45
CA ALA A 140 -5.66 0.04 7.61
C ALA A 140 -6.65 1.15 7.23
N PHE A 141 -6.21 2.17 6.50
CA PHE A 141 -7.10 3.26 6.06
C PHE A 141 -8.09 2.77 5.00
N ALA A 142 -7.68 1.85 4.13
CA ALA A 142 -8.55 1.30 3.10
C ALA A 142 -9.66 0.40 3.66
N LEU A 143 -9.52 -0.15 4.87
CA LEU A 143 -10.60 -0.81 5.61
C LEU A 143 -11.71 0.17 6.04
N GLY A 144 -11.49 1.48 5.92
CA GLY A 144 -12.43 2.51 6.35
C GLY A 144 -12.31 2.87 7.83
N MET A 145 -11.19 2.54 8.48
CA MET A 145 -10.91 2.99 9.84
C MET A 145 -10.78 4.50 9.87
N ASP A 146 -11.39 5.15 10.87
CA ASP A 146 -11.08 6.53 11.16
C ASP A 146 -9.65 6.65 11.71
N ALA A 147 -9.09 7.87 11.64
CA ALA A 147 -7.70 8.08 12.01
C ALA A 147 -7.43 7.77 13.49
N GLY A 148 -8.38 8.06 14.39
CA GLY A 148 -8.25 7.81 15.82
C GLY A 148 -8.21 6.31 16.12
N ASP A 149 -9.12 5.55 15.54
CA ASP A 149 -9.18 4.09 15.62
C ASP A 149 -7.94 3.45 15.01
N ALA A 150 -7.48 3.93 13.86
CA ALA A 150 -6.26 3.44 13.21
C ALA A 150 -5.02 3.68 14.09
N ILE A 151 -4.92 4.84 14.76
CA ILE A 151 -3.85 5.16 15.71
C ILE A 151 -3.96 4.28 16.96
N ALA A 152 -5.15 4.11 17.51
CA ALA A 152 -5.37 3.26 18.68
C ALA A 152 -4.96 1.81 18.39
N ALA A 153 -5.36 1.29 17.23
CA ALA A 153 -5.01 -0.05 16.81
C ALA A 153 -3.50 -0.18 16.51
N ALA A 154 -2.85 0.86 15.95
CA ALA A 154 -1.39 0.90 15.80
C ALA A 154 -0.66 0.91 17.16
N ARG A 155 -1.18 1.64 18.15
CA ARG A 155 -0.66 1.65 19.53
C ARG A 155 -0.80 0.29 20.19
N GLU A 156 -1.95 -0.34 20.09
CA GLU A 156 -2.20 -1.68 20.63
C GLU A 156 -1.27 -2.71 19.96
N PHE A 157 -1.17 -2.65 18.63
CA PHE A 157 -0.26 -3.48 17.86
C PHE A 157 1.19 -3.35 18.34
N ILE A 158 1.68 -2.14 18.56
CA ILE A 158 3.05 -1.90 19.05
C ILE A 158 3.22 -2.34 20.50
N ALA A 159 2.25 -2.06 21.37
CA ALA A 159 2.32 -2.40 22.80
C ALA A 159 2.32 -3.92 23.02
N GLY A 160 1.58 -4.67 22.20
CA GLY A 160 1.50 -6.12 22.26
C GLY A 160 2.62 -6.88 21.54
N SER A 161 3.49 -6.19 20.78
CA SER A 161 4.38 -6.84 19.83
C SER A 161 5.85 -6.44 19.98
N ASP A 162 6.71 -7.45 20.04
CA ASP A 162 8.08 -7.34 19.52
C ASP A 162 8.12 -8.13 18.19
N PRO A 163 7.85 -7.48 17.03
CA PRO A 163 7.72 -8.14 15.74
C PRO A 163 9.02 -8.79 15.27
N LEU A 164 10.17 -8.36 15.82
CA LEU A 164 11.51 -8.81 15.44
C LEU A 164 12.19 -9.69 16.50
N GLY A 165 11.55 -9.92 17.64
CA GLY A 165 12.11 -10.67 18.76
C GLY A 165 12.06 -12.21 18.64
N ASP A 166 11.85 -12.76 17.45
CA ASP A 166 11.86 -14.21 17.17
C ASP A 166 13.07 -14.60 16.31
N TYR A 167 14.25 -14.39 16.90
CA TYR A 167 15.56 -14.61 16.26
C TYR A 167 15.79 -16.09 15.93
N THR A 168 16.38 -16.37 14.76
CA THR A 168 16.74 -17.73 14.34
C THR A 168 18.19 -17.83 13.85
N ILE A 169 18.74 -19.06 13.76
CA ILE A 169 20.09 -19.30 13.22
C ILE A 169 20.00 -19.15 11.68
N PRO A 170 20.65 -18.15 11.06
CA PRO A 170 20.25 -17.70 9.73
C PRO A 170 20.83 -18.58 8.61
N ILE A 171 19.95 -19.26 7.87
CA ILE A 171 20.21 -19.80 6.53
C ILE A 171 19.65 -18.84 5.45
N SER A 172 18.54 -18.13 5.73
CA SER A 172 17.90 -17.19 4.78
C SER A 172 17.36 -15.88 5.40
N ALA A 173 17.07 -15.81 6.70
CA ALA A 173 16.61 -14.59 7.39
C ALA A 173 16.97 -14.61 8.90
N LEU A 174 17.02 -13.42 9.53
CA LEU A 174 17.32 -13.23 10.95
C LEU A 174 16.14 -13.54 11.88
N THR A 175 14.91 -13.57 11.36
CA THR A 175 13.69 -13.92 12.12
C THR A 175 12.93 -15.08 11.47
N ARG A 176 12.08 -15.77 12.24
CA ARG A 176 11.19 -16.83 11.70
C ARG A 176 9.95 -16.32 10.97
N GLY A 177 9.63 -15.02 11.04
CA GLY A 177 8.44 -14.43 10.41
C GLY A 177 7.09 -14.72 11.08
N GLY A 178 6.95 -15.81 11.84
CA GLY A 178 5.66 -16.27 12.38
C GLY A 178 4.96 -15.34 13.39
N ARG A 179 5.66 -14.34 13.97
CA ARG A 179 5.01 -13.26 14.73
C ARG A 179 4.39 -12.21 13.81
N VAL A 180 5.14 -11.79 12.79
CA VAL A 180 4.65 -10.86 11.76
C VAL A 180 3.43 -11.46 11.05
N ASP A 181 3.46 -12.75 10.72
CA ASP A 181 2.31 -13.45 10.13
C ASP A 181 1.06 -13.38 11.02
N ARG A 182 1.21 -13.69 12.31
CA ARG A 182 0.09 -13.63 13.27
C ARG A 182 -0.45 -12.23 13.47
N LEU A 183 0.42 -11.24 13.46
CA LEU A 183 0.07 -9.84 13.65
C LEU A 183 -0.70 -9.28 12.46
N VAL A 184 -0.19 -9.52 11.25
CA VAL A 184 -0.86 -9.12 10.01
C VAL A 184 -2.20 -9.87 9.87
N GLN A 185 -2.21 -11.18 10.11
CA GLN A 185 -3.43 -11.99 10.06
C GLN A 185 -4.44 -11.61 11.15
N GLY A 186 -4.00 -11.23 12.35
CA GLY A 186 -4.87 -10.80 13.43
C GLY A 186 -5.56 -9.46 13.13
N PHE A 187 -4.86 -8.56 12.44
CA PHE A 187 -5.39 -7.24 12.09
C PHE A 187 -6.27 -7.24 10.83
N PHE A 188 -5.82 -7.91 9.76
CA PHE A 188 -6.51 -7.90 8.45
C PHE A 188 -7.37 -9.15 8.19
N GLY A 189 -7.24 -10.19 9.02
CA GLY A 189 -8.02 -11.42 8.89
C GLY A 189 -7.89 -12.06 7.51
N ASN A 190 -9.03 -12.53 7.00
CA ASN A 190 -9.17 -13.11 5.67
C ASN A 190 -9.69 -12.11 4.63
N THR A 191 -9.62 -10.81 4.92
CA THR A 191 -10.13 -9.77 4.02
C THR A 191 -9.39 -9.79 2.69
N LEU A 192 -10.16 -9.71 1.61
CA LEU A 192 -9.64 -9.58 0.26
C LEU A 192 -9.53 -8.11 -0.14
N ILE A 193 -8.50 -7.76 -0.91
CA ILE A 193 -8.26 -6.39 -1.38
C ILE A 193 -9.46 -5.88 -2.18
N GLU A 194 -10.02 -6.73 -3.03
CA GLU A 194 -11.22 -6.41 -3.82
C GLU A 194 -12.47 -6.12 -2.97
N HIS A 195 -12.50 -6.53 -1.70
CA HIS A 195 -13.63 -6.26 -0.79
C HIS A 195 -13.43 -5.01 0.06
N LEU A 196 -12.28 -4.35 -0.02
CA LEU A 196 -12.03 -3.12 0.74
C LEU A 196 -12.95 -1.99 0.29
N PRO A 197 -13.55 -1.22 1.21
CA PRO A 197 -14.46 -0.13 0.87
C PRO A 197 -13.77 1.01 0.10
N ARG A 198 -12.44 1.13 0.22
CA ARG A 198 -11.61 2.08 -0.52
C ARG A 198 -10.59 1.35 -1.37
N GLY A 199 -10.18 1.98 -2.47
CA GLY A 199 -9.16 1.42 -3.35
C GLY A 199 -7.84 1.25 -2.59
N PHE A 200 -7.20 0.09 -2.73
CA PHE A 200 -5.92 -0.21 -2.09
C PHE A 200 -4.98 -0.88 -3.09
N PHE A 201 -3.69 -0.58 -2.95
CA PHE A 201 -2.65 -1.46 -3.45
C PHE A 201 -1.44 -1.48 -2.52
N SER A 202 -0.65 -2.55 -2.60
CA SER A 202 0.70 -2.57 -2.05
C SER A 202 1.73 -3.02 -3.08
N VAL A 203 3.00 -2.75 -2.80
CA VAL A 203 4.11 -3.15 -3.68
C VAL A 203 5.04 -4.12 -2.96
N SER A 204 5.41 -5.20 -3.65
CA SER A 204 6.51 -6.10 -3.29
C SER A 204 7.47 -6.25 -4.47
N ALA A 205 8.60 -6.90 -4.26
CA ALA A 205 9.54 -7.27 -5.31
C ALA A 205 9.60 -8.80 -5.42
N ASP A 206 9.63 -9.35 -6.62
CA ASP A 206 9.88 -10.77 -6.84
C ASP A 206 11.38 -11.03 -7.03
N MET A 207 11.96 -11.84 -6.16
CA MET A 207 13.39 -12.17 -6.19
C MET A 207 13.77 -13.12 -7.34
N ILE A 208 12.81 -13.82 -7.92
CA ILE A 208 13.08 -14.76 -9.01
C ILE A 208 13.22 -14.01 -10.33
N THR A 209 12.27 -13.12 -10.63
CA THR A 209 12.23 -12.35 -11.88
C THR A 209 12.95 -11.01 -11.78
N GLY A 210 13.05 -10.44 -10.58
CA GLY A 210 13.51 -9.06 -10.36
C GLY A 210 12.42 -8.01 -10.59
N ASP A 211 11.17 -8.42 -10.83
CA ASP A 211 10.08 -7.52 -11.17
C ASP A 211 9.37 -6.94 -9.96
N GLN A 212 8.80 -5.74 -10.15
CA GLN A 212 7.89 -5.13 -9.20
C GLN A 212 6.52 -5.82 -9.28
N ILE A 213 6.00 -6.28 -8.13
CA ILE A 213 4.65 -6.84 -8.01
C ILE A 213 3.72 -5.83 -7.35
N ILE A 214 2.61 -5.52 -8.01
CA ILE A 214 1.58 -4.62 -7.50
C ILE A 214 0.37 -5.46 -7.06
N HIS A 215 0.10 -5.50 -5.77
CA HIS A 215 -1.02 -6.23 -5.19
C HIS A 215 -2.28 -5.38 -5.25
N ARG A 216 -3.23 -5.72 -6.12
CA ARG A 216 -4.56 -5.08 -6.22
C ARG A 216 -5.72 -6.03 -5.93
N ARG A 217 -5.43 -7.31 -5.72
CA ARG A 217 -6.39 -8.40 -5.49
C ARG A 217 -5.79 -9.49 -4.62
N GLY A 218 -6.65 -10.31 -4.03
CA GLY A 218 -6.27 -11.40 -3.13
C GLY A 218 -6.21 -10.96 -1.68
N SER A 219 -5.57 -11.77 -0.83
CA SER A 219 -5.51 -11.52 0.61
C SER A 219 -4.76 -10.22 0.94
N VAL A 220 -5.41 -9.32 1.70
CA VAL A 220 -4.75 -8.11 2.25
C VAL A 220 -3.56 -8.53 3.12
N SER A 221 -3.77 -9.52 3.99
CA SER A 221 -2.72 -10.05 4.88
C SER A 221 -1.52 -10.57 4.07
N GLY A 222 -1.76 -11.34 3.00
CA GLY A 222 -0.71 -11.83 2.12
C GLY A 222 0.06 -10.72 1.42
N ALA A 223 -0.64 -9.75 0.85
CA ALA A 223 -0.06 -8.61 0.14
C ALA A 223 0.77 -7.70 1.05
N VAL A 224 0.26 -7.39 2.25
CA VAL A 224 0.99 -6.60 3.25
C VAL A 224 2.20 -7.40 3.76
N ARG A 225 2.04 -8.69 4.07
CA ARG A 225 3.12 -9.56 4.53
C ARG A 225 4.26 -9.66 3.51
N ALA A 226 3.95 -9.79 2.23
CA ALA A 226 4.94 -9.74 1.15
C ALA A 226 5.66 -8.38 1.11
N SER A 227 4.90 -7.28 1.18
CA SER A 227 5.42 -5.92 1.12
C SER A 227 6.35 -5.54 2.29
N ILE A 228 6.26 -6.21 3.45
CA ILE A 228 7.14 -5.99 4.62
C ILE A 228 8.24 -7.06 4.79
N SER A 229 8.45 -7.92 3.80
CA SER A 229 9.40 -9.03 3.84
C SER A 229 10.84 -8.58 3.56
N ILE A 230 11.42 -7.78 4.46
CA ILE A 230 12.75 -7.20 4.27
C ILE A 230 13.80 -8.32 4.15
N PRO A 231 14.52 -8.46 3.02
CA PRO A 231 15.46 -9.55 2.84
C PRO A 231 16.53 -9.59 3.92
N GLY A 232 16.85 -10.80 4.39
CA GLY A 232 17.78 -11.01 5.50
C GLY A 232 17.21 -10.70 6.88
N LEU A 233 16.12 -9.93 7.01
CA LEU A 233 15.46 -9.66 8.29
C LEU A 233 14.21 -10.53 8.49
N ILE A 234 13.31 -10.53 7.52
CA ILE A 234 12.04 -11.26 7.52
C ILE A 234 12.04 -12.25 6.35
N PRO A 235 11.62 -13.51 6.55
CA PRO A 235 11.59 -14.50 5.47
C PRO A 235 10.72 -14.05 4.28
N PRO A 236 11.15 -14.34 3.04
CA PRO A 236 10.36 -14.05 1.84
C PRO A 236 9.06 -14.87 1.84
N VAL A 237 8.06 -14.35 1.13
CA VAL A 237 6.76 -15.00 0.95
C VAL A 237 6.75 -15.76 -0.37
N HIS A 238 6.45 -17.05 -0.33
CA HIS A 238 6.23 -17.83 -1.54
C HIS A 238 4.78 -17.65 -2.00
N ASN A 239 4.57 -17.32 -3.27
CA ASN A 239 3.26 -17.22 -3.88
C ASN A 239 3.28 -17.85 -5.28
N GLY A 240 2.87 -19.12 -5.38
CA GLY A 240 3.02 -19.90 -6.61
C GLY A 240 4.50 -20.02 -7.00
N GLU A 241 4.84 -19.52 -8.19
CA GLU A 241 6.22 -19.51 -8.73
C GLU A 241 7.02 -18.27 -8.30
N GLN A 242 6.43 -17.35 -7.54
CA GLN A 242 7.07 -16.10 -7.11
C GLN A 242 7.71 -16.23 -5.72
N LEU A 243 8.81 -15.50 -5.52
CA LEU A 243 9.45 -15.36 -4.22
C LEU A 243 9.48 -13.89 -3.83
N LEU A 244 8.50 -13.47 -3.03
CA LEU A 244 8.23 -12.07 -2.76
C LEU A 244 8.98 -11.53 -1.54
N VAL A 245 9.58 -10.36 -1.70
CA VAL A 245 10.24 -9.57 -0.66
C VAL A 245 9.73 -8.13 -0.63
N ASP A 246 10.18 -7.37 0.37
CA ASP A 246 9.81 -5.96 0.55
C ASP A 246 9.97 -5.16 -0.75
N GLY A 247 8.91 -4.44 -1.12
CA GLY A 247 8.88 -3.66 -2.36
C GLY A 247 9.80 -2.45 -2.34
N GLY A 248 10.31 -2.05 -1.16
CA GLY A 248 11.21 -0.93 -0.99
C GLY A 248 12.50 -1.07 -1.80
N LEU A 249 12.89 -2.29 -2.15
CA LEU A 249 14.02 -2.59 -3.03
C LEU A 249 13.90 -1.96 -4.42
N LEU A 250 12.67 -1.93 -4.95
CA LEU A 250 12.39 -1.49 -6.32
C LEU A 250 11.61 -0.17 -6.34
N ASN A 251 10.67 0.01 -5.42
CA ASN A 251 9.79 1.15 -5.40
C ASN A 251 9.29 1.47 -3.99
N ASN A 252 10.11 2.22 -3.24
CA ASN A 252 9.79 2.57 -1.85
C ASN A 252 8.65 3.58 -1.72
N LEU A 253 8.40 4.42 -2.72
CA LEU A 253 7.27 5.34 -2.74
C LEU A 253 6.56 5.23 -4.11
N PRO A 254 5.54 4.37 -4.22
CA PRO A 254 4.97 3.93 -5.49
C PRO A 254 3.96 4.93 -6.07
N ALA A 255 4.36 6.21 -6.13
CA ALA A 255 3.53 7.30 -6.63
C ALA A 255 3.18 7.10 -8.12
N ASN A 256 4.13 6.57 -8.91
CA ASN A 256 3.93 6.23 -10.31
C ASN A 256 2.80 5.20 -10.50
N VAL A 257 2.67 4.23 -9.58
CA VAL A 257 1.62 3.19 -9.62
C VAL A 257 0.24 3.81 -9.41
N MET A 258 0.13 4.82 -8.53
CA MET A 258 -1.12 5.56 -8.32
C MET A 258 -1.39 6.53 -9.47
N CYS A 259 -0.38 7.24 -9.97
CA CYS A 259 -0.53 8.23 -11.04
C CYS A 259 -0.87 7.61 -12.40
N ALA A 260 -0.63 6.31 -12.59
CA ALA A 260 -1.11 5.56 -13.74
C ALA A 260 -2.65 5.49 -13.82
N ASP A 261 -3.34 5.68 -12.68
CA ASP A 261 -4.79 5.79 -12.61
C ASP A 261 -5.23 7.26 -12.81
N THR A 262 -6.03 7.49 -13.85
CA THR A 262 -6.35 8.84 -14.34
C THR A 262 -7.46 9.55 -13.55
N ASP A 263 -8.03 8.92 -12.52
CA ASP A 263 -9.27 9.37 -11.88
C ASP A 263 -9.10 10.42 -10.76
N GLY A 264 -7.92 11.02 -10.63
CA GLY A 264 -7.71 12.20 -9.80
C GLY A 264 -6.25 12.46 -9.40
N GLU A 265 -6.08 13.36 -8.44
CA GLU A 265 -4.78 13.79 -7.92
C GLU A 265 -4.23 12.82 -6.86
N VAL A 266 -2.93 12.98 -6.56
CA VAL A 266 -2.19 12.13 -5.63
C VAL A 266 -1.42 12.99 -4.63
N ILE A 267 -1.57 12.67 -3.35
CA ILE A 267 -0.71 13.15 -2.26
C ILE A 267 0.28 12.04 -1.93
N CYS A 268 1.56 12.38 -1.81
CA CYS A 268 2.61 11.45 -1.43
C CYS A 268 3.10 11.75 -0.01
N VAL A 269 3.31 10.73 0.81
CA VAL A 269 3.98 10.86 2.12
C VAL A 269 5.36 10.23 2.00
N ASP A 270 6.38 11.08 1.96
CA ASP A 270 7.77 10.66 1.81
C ASP A 270 8.48 10.67 3.16
N LEU A 271 9.02 9.50 3.54
CA LEU A 271 9.79 9.31 4.76
C LEU A 271 11.30 9.25 4.50
N ARG A 272 11.71 9.35 3.23
CA ARG A 272 13.12 9.31 2.83
C ARG A 272 13.84 10.54 3.34
N ARG A 273 15.11 10.37 3.71
CA ARG A 273 16.01 11.48 4.04
C ARG A 273 17.25 11.46 3.18
N THR A 274 17.82 12.65 3.00
CA THR A 274 19.25 12.83 2.78
C THR A 274 20.00 12.16 3.93
N PHE A 275 20.93 11.25 3.63
CA PHE A 275 21.74 10.57 4.64
C PHE A 275 22.42 11.60 5.55
N VAL A 276 21.92 11.78 6.77
CA VAL A 276 22.66 12.53 7.79
C VAL A 276 23.69 11.56 8.35
N PRO A 277 25.00 11.88 8.30
CA PRO A 277 26.01 11.04 8.90
C PRO A 277 25.65 10.83 10.37
N SER A 278 25.40 9.59 10.78
CA SER A 278 25.50 9.27 12.20
C SER A 278 26.92 9.63 12.62
N LYS A 279 27.05 10.39 13.71
CA LYS A 279 28.35 10.81 14.24
C LYS A 279 29.32 9.61 14.24
N GLY A 280 30.40 9.71 13.46
CA GLY A 280 31.59 8.86 13.57
C GLY A 280 31.61 7.54 12.77
N PHE A 281 31.40 7.55 11.45
CA PHE A 281 31.88 6.42 10.63
C PHE A 281 33.38 6.58 10.32
N GLY A 282 34.19 5.71 10.92
CA GLY A 282 35.61 5.51 10.55
C GLY A 282 35.80 4.32 9.60
N LEU A 283 37.01 4.16 9.07
CA LEU A 283 37.39 3.07 8.15
C LEU A 283 37.19 1.67 8.76
N LEU A 284 36.79 0.70 7.92
CA LEU A 284 36.59 -0.71 8.26
C LEU A 284 37.92 -1.41 8.63
N PRO A 285 38.01 -2.16 9.75
CA PRO A 285 39.12 -3.09 10.00
C PRO A 285 38.85 -4.51 9.46
N PRO A 286 39.88 -5.34 9.21
CA PRO A 286 39.74 -6.67 8.62
C PRO A 286 39.21 -7.73 9.60
N ILE A 287 38.08 -8.35 9.21
CA ILE A 287 37.59 -9.74 9.36
C ILE A 287 37.52 -10.43 10.75
N VAL A 288 38.18 -10.00 11.83
CA VAL A 288 38.06 -10.72 13.14
C VAL A 288 37.94 -9.75 14.32
N THR A 289 36.82 -9.82 15.06
CA THR A 289 36.52 -8.87 16.16
C THR A 289 36.75 -9.50 17.53
N PRO A 290 37.74 -9.06 18.33
CA PRO A 290 37.86 -9.40 19.76
C PRO A 290 37.01 -8.47 20.66
N PRO A 291 36.77 -8.82 21.94
CA PRO A 291 35.96 -8.02 22.87
C PRO A 291 36.50 -6.60 23.12
N GLY A 292 35.60 -5.68 23.48
CA GLY A 292 35.74 -4.22 23.36
C GLY A 292 36.98 -3.56 23.99
N LEU A 293 37.62 -4.19 24.98
CA LEU A 293 38.86 -3.66 25.58
C LEU A 293 40.06 -3.82 24.63
N LEU A 294 40.14 -4.93 23.89
CA LEU A 294 41.21 -5.16 22.89
C LEU A 294 41.00 -4.28 21.64
N ARG A 295 39.76 -3.94 21.31
CA ARG A 295 39.40 -3.10 20.16
C ARG A 295 39.99 -1.69 20.28
N ARG A 296 39.82 -1.05 21.44
CA ARG A 296 40.36 0.29 21.70
C ARG A 296 41.90 0.32 21.68
N LEU A 297 42.52 -0.78 22.11
CA LEU A 297 43.97 -0.94 22.15
C LEU A 297 44.60 -1.19 20.77
N LEU A 298 43.86 -1.83 19.85
CA LEU A 298 44.35 -2.20 18.52
C LEU A 298 44.03 -1.18 17.42
N THR A 299 42.84 -0.56 17.43
CA THR A 299 42.39 0.31 16.31
C THR A 299 42.41 1.80 16.66
N GLY A 300 42.62 2.17 17.93
CA GLY A 300 42.70 3.57 18.36
C GLY A 300 41.39 4.37 18.24
N THR A 301 40.25 3.70 17.98
CA THR A 301 38.95 4.36 17.73
C THR A 301 37.81 3.67 18.47
N ASP A 302 36.93 4.47 19.10
CA ASP A 302 35.73 3.99 19.82
C ASP A 302 34.50 3.77 18.89
N ASN A 303 34.64 3.96 17.57
CA ASN A 303 33.52 3.92 16.64
C ASN A 303 32.96 2.50 16.48
N ALA A 304 31.72 2.29 16.92
CA ALA A 304 30.97 1.04 16.75
C ALA A 304 30.49 0.88 15.30
N LEU A 305 30.54 -0.35 14.77
CA LEU A 305 29.91 -0.65 13.48
C LEU A 305 28.40 -0.77 13.70
N PRO A 306 27.58 -0.34 12.72
CA PRO A 306 26.13 -0.49 12.84
C PRO A 306 25.79 -1.99 12.85
N PRO A 307 24.76 -2.41 13.61
CA PRO A 307 24.27 -3.78 13.57
C PRO A 307 23.94 -4.24 12.14
N LEU A 308 23.98 -5.55 11.88
CA LEU A 308 23.68 -6.11 10.55
C LEU A 308 22.30 -5.65 10.03
N GLN A 309 21.31 -5.62 10.91
CA GLN A 309 19.94 -5.18 10.59
C GLN A 309 19.92 -3.72 10.13
N GLU A 310 20.63 -2.84 10.83
CA GLU A 310 20.73 -1.41 10.46
C GLU A 310 21.51 -1.22 9.16
N THR A 311 22.55 -2.01 8.94
CA THR A 311 23.35 -1.99 7.71
C THR A 311 22.50 -2.39 6.50
N LEU A 312 21.72 -3.47 6.61
CA LEU A 312 20.82 -3.93 5.55
C LEU A 312 19.75 -2.88 5.24
N LEU A 313 19.09 -2.31 6.26
CA LEU A 313 18.08 -1.26 6.06
C LEU A 313 18.66 -0.02 5.36
N ARG A 314 19.86 0.44 5.78
CA ARG A 314 20.53 1.57 5.14
C ARG A 314 20.91 1.28 3.68
N ALA A 315 21.30 0.04 3.37
CA ALA A 315 21.60 -0.36 2.00
C ALA A 315 20.34 -0.36 1.12
N PHE A 316 19.18 -0.78 1.67
CA PHE A 316 17.90 -0.72 0.97
C PHE A 316 17.43 0.72 0.75
N ASP A 317 17.53 1.59 1.76
CA ASP A 317 17.20 3.01 1.62
C ASP A 317 18.04 3.69 0.52
N LEU A 318 19.32 3.28 0.36
CA LEU A 318 20.21 3.79 -0.69
C LEU A 318 19.75 3.33 -2.09
N ALA A 319 19.41 2.05 -2.24
CA ALA A 319 19.01 1.46 -3.52
C ALA A 319 17.65 2.00 -4.01
N ALA A 320 16.74 2.32 -3.09
CA ALA A 320 15.38 2.80 -3.36
C ALA A 320 15.25 4.21 -3.98
N SER A 321 16.37 4.87 -4.32
CA SER A 321 16.43 6.30 -4.63
C SER A 321 16.46 6.59 -6.14
N THR A 322 15.31 6.65 -6.83
CA THR A 322 15.35 7.11 -8.24
C THR A 322 14.10 7.74 -8.86
N ALA A 323 12.94 7.84 -8.21
CA ALA A 323 11.78 8.52 -8.82
C ALA A 323 11.73 10.02 -8.46
N ASN A 324 11.84 10.91 -9.47
CA ASN A 324 11.57 12.34 -9.30
C ASN A 324 10.05 12.56 -9.19
N LEU A 325 9.52 12.56 -7.97
CA LEU A 325 8.08 12.72 -7.70
C LEU A 325 7.48 13.98 -8.33
N ARG A 326 8.29 15.04 -8.49
CA ARG A 326 7.85 16.32 -9.06
C ARG A 326 7.59 16.26 -10.57
N GLU A 327 8.12 15.24 -11.25
CA GLU A 327 7.88 15.01 -12.67
C GLU A 327 6.69 14.07 -12.92
N LEU A 328 6.16 13.43 -11.89
CA LEU A 328 5.00 12.57 -12.04
C LEU A 328 3.74 13.41 -12.25
N PRO A 329 2.93 13.08 -13.29
CA PRO A 329 1.69 13.78 -13.52
C PRO A 329 0.75 13.55 -12.33
N ARG A 330 0.00 14.58 -11.93
CA ARG A 330 -1.07 14.54 -10.91
C ARG A 330 -0.61 14.43 -9.45
N VAL A 331 0.69 14.44 -9.17
CA VAL A 331 1.16 14.65 -7.80
C VAL A 331 0.84 16.09 -7.40
N ALA A 332 -0.16 16.26 -6.54
CA ALA A 332 -0.61 17.57 -6.08
C ALA A 332 0.22 18.08 -4.89
N ALA A 333 0.65 17.17 -4.01
CA ALA A 333 1.46 17.51 -2.85
C ALA A 333 2.38 16.35 -2.43
N ILE A 334 3.50 16.71 -1.80
CA ILE A 334 4.42 15.79 -1.14
C ILE A 334 4.54 16.27 0.31
N ILE A 335 4.21 15.39 1.25
CA ILE A 335 4.26 15.62 2.69
C ILE A 335 5.50 14.90 3.22
N GLU A 336 6.39 15.65 3.89
CA GLU A 336 7.66 15.16 4.42
C GLU A 336 7.68 15.36 5.96
N PRO A 337 7.10 14.44 6.75
CA PRO A 337 7.07 14.58 8.20
C PRO A 337 8.47 14.50 8.82
N ASP A 338 8.72 15.27 9.88
CA ASP A 338 10.02 15.27 10.59
C ASP A 338 10.20 14.02 11.47
N VAL A 339 10.58 12.91 10.85
CA VAL A 339 10.89 11.65 11.54
C VAL A 339 12.37 11.54 11.95
N SER A 340 13.08 12.67 12.13
CA SER A 340 14.53 12.74 12.40
C SER A 340 14.98 11.94 13.61
N LYS A 341 14.16 11.99 14.66
CA LYS A 341 14.47 11.43 15.97
C LYS A 341 14.12 9.95 16.07
N ILE A 342 13.48 9.38 15.04
CA ILE A 342 12.95 8.03 15.03
C ILE A 342 13.88 7.12 14.22
N GLY A 343 14.47 6.15 14.90
CA GLY A 343 15.21 5.06 14.26
C GLY A 343 14.27 4.12 13.51
N VAL A 344 14.69 3.58 12.37
CA VAL A 344 13.86 2.69 11.50
C VAL A 344 13.36 1.43 12.22
N LEU A 345 14.05 1.00 13.28
CA LEU A 345 13.68 -0.16 14.10
C LEU A 345 13.11 0.23 15.48
N ASN A 346 12.93 1.53 15.76
CA ASN A 346 12.49 2.01 17.07
C ASN A 346 10.98 2.24 17.14
N PHE A 347 10.22 1.14 17.18
CA PHE A 347 8.76 1.16 17.19
C PHE A 347 8.14 1.72 18.48
N LYS A 348 8.92 1.94 19.55
CA LYS A 348 8.42 2.45 20.84
C LYS A 348 8.19 3.96 20.87
N GLN A 349 8.56 4.69 19.81
CA GLN A 349 8.44 6.15 19.72
C GLN A 349 7.18 6.58 18.94
N ILE A 350 6.04 5.93 19.17
CA ILE A 350 4.80 6.26 18.45
C ILE A 350 4.37 7.71 18.70
N ASP A 351 4.45 8.22 19.93
CA ASP A 351 4.04 9.60 20.26
C ASP A 351 4.97 10.66 19.67
N ALA A 352 6.18 10.30 19.26
CA ALA A 352 7.07 11.21 18.55
C ALA A 352 6.85 11.15 17.03
N ALA A 353 6.11 10.15 16.55
CA ALA A 353 5.81 9.92 15.14
C ALA A 353 4.46 10.52 14.72
N LEU A 354 3.47 10.48 15.62
CA LEU A 354 2.17 11.13 15.47
C LEU A 354 2.31 12.65 15.54
#